data_AF-A0A2S8BBU6-F1
#
_entry.id   AF-A0A2S8BBU6-F1
#
_cell.length_a   1.000
_cell.length_b   1.000
_cell.length_c   1.000
_cell.angle_alpha   90.00
_cell.angle_beta   90.00
_cell.angle_gamma   90.00
#
_symmetry.space_group_name_H-M   'P 1'
#
loop_
_entity.id
_entity.type
_entity.pdbx_description
1 polymer ?
#
loop_
_entity_poly.entity_id
_entity_poly.type
_entity_poly.pdbx_seq_one_letter_code
_entity_poly.pdbx_strand_id
1 'polypeptide(L)'
;MGRRRAADGAVALLLPISDRGPGDTRANAVSLGSLTVDPRPVTTDLSGVRAAIRDAITTMRESPDESLQLLPLIPFVPKRAVKRGANVMFGFADLPVSCSNVGDLDPVIGRLDGTDADHVILRGVDRHVTRQALEHRRGLLTVVSGRVGGKISVDVVAYQPEAPNSKAWLRELAVATLAEFDLTGAVV
;
A
#
# COMPACT_ATOMS: atom_id res chain seq x y z
N MET A 1 12.24 8.19 -2.67
CA MET A 1 10.99 7.97 -3.44
C MET A 1 10.06 9.19 -3.54
N GLY A 2 10.44 10.39 -3.08
CA GLY A 2 9.69 11.62 -3.36
C GLY A 2 8.23 11.65 -2.86
N ARG A 3 7.90 10.92 -1.77
CA ARG A 3 6.56 10.85 -1.17
C ARG A 3 6.39 11.75 0.07
N ARG A 4 7.43 12.50 0.43
CA ARG A 4 7.37 13.46 1.54
C ARG A 4 6.60 14.70 1.09
N ARG A 5 5.61 15.12 1.86
CA ARG A 5 4.84 16.33 1.63
C ARG A 5 5.75 17.55 1.78
N ALA A 6 5.63 18.53 0.89
CA ALA A 6 6.50 19.71 0.89
C ALA A 6 6.27 20.64 2.10
N ALA A 7 5.06 20.64 2.67
CA ALA A 7 4.68 21.56 3.74
C ALA A 7 5.30 21.20 5.10
N ASP A 8 5.34 19.91 5.46
CA ASP A 8 5.71 19.42 6.79
C ASP A 8 6.72 18.25 6.76
N GLY A 9 7.07 17.74 5.57
CA GLY A 9 7.97 16.59 5.41
C GLY A 9 7.34 15.24 5.76
N ALA A 10 6.08 15.21 6.15
CA ALA A 10 5.38 13.99 6.53
C ALA A 10 5.05 13.12 5.32
N VAL A 11 4.76 11.84 5.57
CA VAL A 11 4.40 10.87 4.55
C VAL A 11 2.97 10.41 4.80
N ALA A 12 2.09 10.60 3.82
CA ALA A 12 0.75 10.06 3.86
C ALA A 12 0.77 8.57 3.48
N LEU A 13 0.12 7.72 4.28
CA LEU A 13 -0.08 6.30 4.00
C LEU A 13 -1.55 6.04 3.76
N LEU A 14 -1.83 5.26 2.71
CA LEU A 14 -3.14 4.73 2.40
C LEU A 14 -3.17 3.23 2.71
N LEU A 15 -4.00 2.84 3.67
CA LEU A 15 -4.16 1.48 4.16
C LEU A 15 -5.53 0.91 3.74
N PRO A 16 -5.59 -0.06 2.82
CA PRO A 16 -6.78 -0.85 2.62
C PRO A 16 -6.97 -1.82 3.79
N ILE A 17 -8.13 -1.77 4.44
CA ILE A 17 -8.48 -2.61 5.57
C ILE A 17 -9.74 -3.39 5.23
N SER A 18 -9.68 -4.72 5.38
CA SER A 18 -10.82 -5.58 5.17
C SER A 18 -11.90 -5.27 6.20
N ASP A 19 -13.12 -4.96 5.74
CA ASP A 19 -14.32 -4.82 6.58
C ASP A 19 -15.12 -6.14 6.68
N ARG A 20 -14.61 -7.21 6.05
CA ARG A 20 -15.22 -8.54 6.08
C ARG A 20 -15.37 -9.07 7.50
N GLY A 21 -16.58 -9.55 7.81
CA GLY A 21 -16.85 -10.40 8.96
C GLY A 21 -16.72 -11.89 8.64
N PRO A 22 -16.85 -12.78 9.64
CA PRO A 22 -16.87 -14.22 9.42
C PRO A 22 -17.94 -14.62 8.38
N GLY A 23 -17.53 -15.40 7.37
CA GLY A 23 -18.41 -15.86 6.29
C GLY A 23 -18.70 -14.85 5.18
N ASP A 24 -18.16 -13.63 5.25
CA ASP A 24 -18.30 -12.64 4.19
C ASP A 24 -17.43 -13.00 2.97
N THR A 25 -18.08 -13.23 1.83
CA THR A 25 -17.47 -13.65 0.56
C THR A 25 -17.41 -12.53 -0.49
N ARG A 26 -17.75 -11.29 -0.12
CA ARG A 26 -17.71 -10.14 -1.03
C ARG A 26 -16.29 -9.95 -1.60
N ALA A 27 -16.22 -9.79 -2.91
CA ALA A 27 -14.95 -9.65 -3.63
C ALA A 27 -14.19 -8.36 -3.24
N ASN A 28 -14.90 -7.22 -3.21
CA ASN A 28 -14.32 -5.94 -2.76
C ASN A 28 -15.06 -5.45 -1.51
N ALA A 29 -14.44 -5.69 -0.37
CA ALA A 29 -14.94 -5.40 0.97
C ALA A 29 -13.76 -4.80 1.75
N VAL A 30 -13.46 -3.55 1.41
CA VAL A 30 -12.28 -2.82 1.84
C VAL A 30 -12.67 -1.38 2.12
N SER A 31 -12.33 -0.91 3.31
CA SER A 31 -12.33 0.51 3.64
C SER A 31 -10.91 1.05 3.52
N LEU A 32 -10.75 2.32 3.16
CA LEU A 32 -9.43 2.94 3.02
C LEU A 32 -9.16 3.87 4.20
N GLY A 33 -8.14 3.54 4.99
CA GLY A 33 -7.60 4.43 6.02
C GLY A 33 -6.52 5.33 5.42
N SER A 34 -6.60 6.63 5.70
CA SER A 34 -5.51 7.56 5.43
C SER A 34 -4.90 7.98 6.75
N LEU A 35 -3.58 7.85 6.89
CA LEU A 35 -2.85 8.38 8.04
C LEU A 35 -1.59 9.11 7.60
N THR A 36 -1.08 9.99 8.46
CA THR A 36 0.14 10.73 8.21
C THR A 36 1.21 10.31 9.21
N VAL A 37 2.42 10.05 8.72
CA VAL A 37 3.57 9.60 9.51
C VAL A 37 4.73 10.58 9.37
N ASP A 38 5.34 10.94 10.49
CA ASP A 38 6.67 11.54 10.49
C ASP A 38 7.73 10.47 10.20
N PRO A 39 8.48 10.56 9.09
CA PRO A 39 9.47 9.55 8.73
C PRO A 39 10.77 9.64 9.53
N ARG A 40 10.99 10.69 10.34
CA ARG A 40 12.29 10.91 11.03
C ARG A 40 12.62 9.86 12.11
N PRO A 41 11.70 9.49 13.01
CA PRO A 41 12.00 8.54 14.10
C PRO A 41 11.86 7.07 13.70
N VAL A 42 11.35 6.75 12.51
CA VAL A 42 10.81 5.40 12.21
C VAL A 42 11.84 4.27 12.27
N THR A 43 13.13 4.56 12.11
CA THR A 43 14.22 3.58 12.20
C THR A 43 14.59 3.24 13.64
N THR A 44 14.23 4.08 14.61
CA THR A 44 14.57 3.89 16.03
C THR A 44 13.34 3.69 16.91
N ASP A 45 12.20 4.27 16.54
CA ASP A 45 10.93 4.14 17.24
C ASP A 45 9.73 4.09 16.28
N LEU A 46 8.99 2.98 16.38
CA LEU A 46 7.76 2.73 15.62
C LEU A 46 6.48 3.04 16.43
N SER A 47 6.59 3.52 17.67
CA SER A 47 5.45 3.76 18.56
C SER A 47 4.43 4.71 17.93
N GLY A 48 4.90 5.82 17.35
CA GLY A 48 4.06 6.81 16.67
C GLY A 48 3.35 6.25 15.44
N VAL A 49 4.06 5.47 14.61
CA VAL A 49 3.47 4.80 13.43
C VAL A 49 2.39 3.82 13.88
N ARG A 50 2.68 2.99 14.89
CA ARG A 50 1.73 2.01 15.43
C ARG A 50 0.50 2.67 16.04
N ALA A 51 0.66 3.82 16.71
CA ALA A 51 -0.45 4.60 17.23
C ALA A 51 -1.33 5.13 16.08
N ALA A 52 -0.73 5.79 15.09
CA ALA A 52 -1.46 6.32 13.95
C ALA A 52 -2.21 5.23 13.15
N ILE A 53 -1.63 4.03 13.02
CA ILE A 53 -2.31 2.88 12.39
C ILE A 53 -3.52 2.43 13.23
N ARG A 54 -3.36 2.30 14.55
CA ARG A 54 -4.49 1.92 15.44
C ARG A 54 -5.61 2.95 15.37
N ASP A 55 -5.27 4.22 15.43
CA ASP A 55 -6.25 5.31 15.38
C ASP A 55 -7.00 5.28 14.04
N ALA A 56 -6.29 5.12 12.92
CA ALA A 56 -6.92 4.98 11.60
C ALA A 56 -7.89 3.78 11.55
N ILE A 57 -7.49 2.62 12.07
CA ILE A 57 -8.37 1.43 12.15
C ILE A 57 -9.61 1.72 13.00
N THR A 58 -9.45 2.36 14.17
CA THR A 58 -10.54 2.69 15.07
C THR A 58 -11.52 3.66 14.42
N THR A 59 -11.02 4.77 13.86
CA THR A 59 -11.84 5.76 13.16
C THR A 59 -12.65 5.13 12.03
N MET A 60 -12.04 4.24 11.23
CA MET A 60 -12.76 3.57 10.13
C MET A 60 -13.89 2.65 10.60
N ARG A 61 -13.77 2.05 11.80
CA ARG A 61 -14.81 1.20 12.39
C ARG A 61 -15.93 2.03 13.01
N GLU A 62 -15.59 3.12 13.67
CA GLU A 62 -16.54 3.98 14.39
C GLU A 62 -17.27 4.95 13.47
N SER A 63 -16.68 5.32 12.34
CA SER A 63 -17.26 6.23 11.34
C SER A 63 -17.14 5.64 9.94
N PRO A 64 -18.00 4.66 9.58
CA PRO A 64 -18.04 4.11 8.24
C PRO A 64 -18.32 5.20 7.21
N ASP A 65 -17.61 5.17 6.08
CA ASP A 65 -17.80 6.14 5.01
C ASP A 65 -19.17 5.92 4.33
N GLU A 66 -20.13 6.78 4.63
CA GLU A 66 -21.48 6.74 4.06
C GLU A 66 -21.48 6.89 2.53
N SER A 67 -20.43 7.47 1.94
CA SER A 67 -20.30 7.58 0.48
C SER A 67 -20.18 6.20 -0.19
N LEU A 68 -19.79 5.16 0.55
CA LEU A 68 -19.77 3.79 0.04
C LEU A 68 -21.17 3.27 -0.31
N GLN A 69 -22.25 3.83 0.26
CA GLN A 69 -23.62 3.51 -0.14
C GLN A 69 -23.92 3.93 -1.58
N LEU A 70 -23.10 4.81 -2.16
CA LEU A 70 -23.24 5.28 -3.54
C LEU A 70 -22.47 4.41 -4.54
N LEU A 71 -21.68 3.41 -4.09
CA LEU A 71 -20.96 2.51 -5.00
C LEU A 71 -21.86 1.85 -6.06
N PRO A 72 -23.09 1.38 -5.75
CA PRO A 72 -23.99 0.82 -6.74
C PRO A 72 -24.41 1.82 -7.84
N LEU A 73 -24.25 3.13 -7.59
CA LEU A 73 -24.59 4.17 -8.56
C LEU A 73 -23.44 4.49 -9.54
N ILE A 74 -22.20 4.04 -9.25
CA ILE A 74 -21.02 4.30 -10.11
C ILE A 74 -21.25 3.96 -11.59
N PRO A 75 -21.92 2.85 -11.97
CA PRO A 75 -22.21 2.53 -13.37
C PRO A 75 -23.04 3.60 -14.10
N PHE A 76 -23.81 4.41 -13.38
CA PHE A 76 -24.64 5.49 -13.91
C PHE A 76 -23.94 6.86 -13.89
N VAL A 77 -22.76 6.96 -13.28
CA VAL A 77 -22.00 8.22 -13.18
C VAL A 77 -21.08 8.37 -14.40
N PRO A 78 -21.01 9.55 -15.05
CA PRO A 78 -20.10 9.78 -16.16
C PRO A 78 -18.64 9.48 -15.79
N LYS A 79 -17.91 8.77 -16.67
CA LYS A 79 -16.50 8.36 -16.43
C LYS A 79 -15.58 9.51 -15.99
N ARG A 80 -15.82 10.73 -16.48
CA ARG A 80 -15.06 11.93 -16.08
C ARG A 80 -15.29 12.30 -14.61
N ALA A 81 -16.52 12.20 -14.13
CA ALA A 81 -16.86 12.45 -12.74
C ALA A 81 -16.29 11.36 -11.82
N VAL A 82 -16.39 10.08 -12.20
CA VAL A 82 -15.76 8.97 -11.47
C VAL A 82 -14.25 9.17 -11.31
N LYS A 83 -13.55 9.55 -12.40
CA LYS A 83 -12.10 9.83 -12.36
C LYS A 83 -11.73 10.97 -11.41
N ARG A 84 -12.53 12.04 -11.37
CA ARG A 84 -12.31 13.16 -10.44
C ARG A 84 -12.56 12.74 -9.00
N GLY A 85 -13.64 12.00 -8.74
CA GLY A 85 -13.97 11.46 -7.42
C GLY A 85 -12.86 10.55 -6.88
N ALA A 86 -12.31 9.68 -7.72
CA ALA A 86 -11.18 8.83 -7.35
C ALA A 86 -9.96 9.65 -6.89
N ASN A 87 -9.63 10.75 -7.58
CA ASN A 87 -8.50 11.58 -7.17
C ASN A 87 -8.66 12.19 -5.77
N VAL A 88 -9.90 12.53 -5.39
CA VAL A 88 -10.25 13.05 -4.06
C VAL A 88 -10.22 11.91 -3.04
N MET A 89 -10.88 10.79 -3.33
CA MET A 89 -10.94 9.61 -2.45
C MET A 89 -9.55 9.10 -2.06
N PHE A 90 -8.63 9.05 -3.03
CA PHE A 90 -7.27 8.59 -2.80
C PHE A 90 -6.31 9.68 -2.31
N GLY A 91 -6.76 10.93 -2.15
CA GLY A 91 -5.93 12.01 -1.59
C GLY A 91 -4.63 12.26 -2.35
N PHE A 92 -4.59 12.11 -3.69
CA PHE A 92 -3.33 12.15 -4.45
C PHE A 92 -2.53 13.45 -4.30
N ALA A 93 -3.14 14.54 -3.83
CA ALA A 93 -2.45 15.77 -3.48
C ALA A 93 -1.36 15.57 -2.40
N ASP A 94 -1.59 14.64 -1.47
CA ASP A 94 -0.67 14.31 -0.37
C ASP A 94 0.40 13.29 -0.73
N LEU A 95 0.50 12.91 -2.02
CA LEU A 95 1.48 11.95 -2.53
C LEU A 95 1.48 10.62 -1.75
N PRO A 96 0.32 10.00 -1.55
CA PRO A 96 0.17 8.87 -0.63
C PRO A 96 1.01 7.66 -1.07
N VAL A 97 1.49 6.94 -0.07
CA VAL A 97 2.06 5.59 -0.21
C VAL A 97 0.96 4.58 0.01
N SER A 98 0.70 3.72 -0.96
CA SER A 98 -0.24 2.61 -0.77
C SER A 98 0.48 1.48 -0.02
N CYS A 99 -0.01 1.13 1.16
CA CYS A 99 0.57 0.10 1.99
C CYS A 99 -0.47 -0.99 2.22
N SER A 100 -0.26 -2.19 1.66
CA SER A 100 -1.15 -3.34 1.82
C SER A 100 -0.45 -4.41 2.65
N ASN A 101 -1.16 -4.97 3.62
CA ASN A 101 -0.69 -6.11 4.40
C ASN A 101 -1.80 -7.17 4.42
N VAL A 102 -1.50 -8.37 3.93
CA VAL A 102 -2.45 -9.49 3.88
C VAL A 102 -2.34 -10.44 5.07
N GLY A 103 -1.49 -10.12 6.03
CA GLY A 103 -1.31 -10.87 7.27
C GLY A 103 -0.57 -12.18 7.08
N ASP A 104 -0.87 -13.13 7.96
CA ASP A 104 -0.35 -14.50 7.89
C ASP A 104 -1.21 -15.32 6.91
N LEU A 105 -0.56 -15.89 5.90
CA LEU A 105 -1.19 -16.77 4.93
C LEU A 105 -0.76 -18.22 5.18
N ASP A 106 -1.67 -19.14 4.89
CA ASP A 106 -1.41 -20.57 4.98
C ASP A 106 -0.22 -20.94 4.07
N PRO A 107 0.84 -21.60 4.58
CA PRO A 107 1.98 -22.03 3.79
C PRO A 107 1.61 -22.90 2.58
N VAL A 108 0.44 -23.53 2.56
CA VAL A 108 -0.08 -24.32 1.43
C VAL A 108 -0.06 -23.54 0.11
N ILE A 109 -0.18 -22.21 0.13
CA ILE A 109 -0.13 -21.39 -1.09
C ILE A 109 1.24 -21.45 -1.79
N GLY A 110 2.30 -21.82 -1.05
CA GLY A 110 3.66 -21.98 -1.55
C GLY A 110 3.98 -23.41 -1.99
N ARG A 111 3.02 -24.35 -1.95
CA ARG A 111 3.25 -25.78 -2.20
C ARG A 111 2.61 -26.28 -3.49
N LEU A 112 2.90 -25.62 -4.60
CA LEU A 112 2.25 -25.91 -5.89
C LEU A 112 2.50 -27.35 -6.39
N ASP A 113 3.65 -27.93 -6.07
CA ASP A 113 4.03 -29.31 -6.42
C ASP A 113 4.05 -30.26 -5.20
N GLY A 114 3.54 -29.80 -4.06
CA GLY A 114 3.58 -30.52 -2.78
C GLY A 114 4.84 -30.28 -1.94
N THR A 115 5.84 -29.54 -2.44
CA THR A 115 7.05 -29.14 -1.70
C THR A 115 7.01 -27.66 -1.29
N ASP A 116 7.73 -27.28 -0.24
CA ASP A 116 7.80 -25.87 0.19
C ASP A 116 8.61 -25.03 -0.82
N ALA A 117 8.01 -23.96 -1.35
CA ALA A 117 8.75 -22.99 -2.16
C ALA A 117 9.84 -22.27 -1.35
N ASP A 118 10.99 -22.00 -2.00
CA ASP A 118 12.05 -21.19 -1.41
C ASP A 118 11.57 -19.78 -1.04
N HIS A 119 10.76 -19.19 -1.92
CA HIS A 119 10.19 -17.85 -1.76
C HIS A 119 8.77 -17.79 -2.32
N VAL A 120 7.88 -17.14 -1.56
CA VAL A 120 6.54 -16.74 -2.04
C VAL A 120 6.51 -15.22 -2.05
N ILE A 121 6.25 -14.63 -3.23
CA ILE A 121 6.20 -13.18 -3.40
C ILE A 121 4.75 -12.75 -3.58
N LEU A 122 4.28 -11.91 -2.67
CA LEU A 122 2.94 -11.33 -2.72
C LEU A 122 3.01 -10.00 -3.45
N ARG A 123 2.56 -9.98 -4.71
CA ARG A 123 2.70 -8.81 -5.59
C ARG A 123 1.37 -8.27 -6.07
N GLY A 124 1.19 -6.95 -5.94
CA GLY A 124 0.12 -6.24 -6.61
C GLY A 124 0.41 -6.07 -8.10
N VAL A 125 -0.58 -6.32 -8.96
CA VAL A 125 -0.45 -6.13 -10.42
C VAL A 125 -1.46 -5.09 -10.89
N ASP A 126 -0.97 -3.89 -11.16
CA ASP A 126 -1.78 -2.87 -11.81
C ASP A 126 -1.92 -3.17 -13.31
N ARG A 127 -3.16 -3.13 -13.82
CA ARG A 127 -3.45 -3.31 -15.25
C ARG A 127 -3.47 -1.94 -15.92
N HIS A 128 -2.76 -1.81 -17.05
CA HIS A 128 -2.77 -0.63 -17.92
C HIS A 128 -2.37 0.69 -17.23
N VAL A 129 -1.19 0.74 -16.61
CA VAL A 129 -0.63 1.97 -16.07
C VAL A 129 0.14 2.71 -17.16
N THR A 130 -0.34 3.89 -17.56
CA THR A 130 0.40 4.76 -18.49
C THR A 130 1.36 5.66 -17.73
N ARG A 131 2.48 6.04 -18.37
CA ARG A 131 3.39 7.04 -17.79
C ARG A 131 2.67 8.34 -17.47
N GLN A 132 1.78 8.81 -18.35
CA GLN A 132 0.97 10.00 -18.11
C GLN A 132 0.18 9.92 -16.80
N ALA A 133 -0.39 8.75 -16.47
CA ALA A 133 -1.12 8.56 -15.21
C ALA A 133 -0.19 8.64 -13.99
N LEU A 134 1.02 8.09 -14.09
CA LEU A 134 2.03 8.17 -13.03
C LEU A 134 2.52 9.60 -12.81
N GLU A 135 2.79 10.33 -13.89
CA GLU A 135 3.22 11.74 -13.83
C GLU A 135 2.11 12.65 -13.29
N HIS A 136 0.85 12.39 -13.67
CA HIS A 136 -0.29 13.14 -13.14
C HIS A 136 -0.47 12.94 -11.62
N ARG A 137 -0.12 11.75 -11.11
CA ARG A 137 -0.06 11.44 -9.67
C ARG A 137 1.23 11.91 -9.01
N ARG A 138 2.12 12.55 -9.78
CA ARG A 138 3.45 13.00 -9.35
C ARG A 138 4.29 11.87 -8.76
N GLY A 139 4.12 10.64 -9.25
CA GLY A 139 4.80 9.44 -8.74
C GLY A 139 3.86 8.34 -8.24
N LEU A 140 4.46 7.24 -7.81
CA LEU A 140 3.79 6.08 -7.22
C LEU A 140 4.73 5.42 -6.22
N LEU A 141 4.20 5.00 -5.07
CA LEU A 141 4.86 4.04 -4.20
C LEU A 141 3.78 3.13 -3.61
N THR A 142 3.90 1.84 -3.91
CA THR A 142 3.05 0.78 -3.36
C THR A 142 3.95 -0.24 -2.68
N VAL A 143 3.62 -0.58 -1.44
CA VAL A 143 4.30 -1.60 -0.64
C VAL A 143 3.26 -2.65 -0.27
N VAL A 144 3.47 -3.90 -0.71
CA VAL A 144 2.62 -5.04 -0.35
C VAL A 144 3.42 -5.97 0.53
N SER A 145 2.82 -6.43 1.63
CA SER A 145 3.48 -7.34 2.56
C SER A 145 2.55 -8.45 3.03
N GLY A 146 3.16 -9.53 3.49
CA GLY A 146 2.46 -10.64 4.14
C GLY A 146 3.47 -11.68 4.60
N ARG A 147 3.02 -12.59 5.47
CA ARG A 147 3.85 -13.69 5.98
C ARG A 147 3.38 -15.02 5.40
N VAL A 148 4.30 -15.78 4.84
CA VAL A 148 4.04 -17.12 4.29
C VAL A 148 5.15 -18.04 4.76
N GLY A 149 4.82 -19.17 5.38
CA GLY A 149 5.82 -20.14 5.83
C GLY A 149 6.89 -19.54 6.76
N GLY A 150 6.51 -18.59 7.63
CA GLY A 150 7.42 -17.91 8.55
C GLY A 150 8.29 -16.81 7.93
N LYS A 151 8.25 -16.60 6.61
CA LYS A 151 8.99 -15.54 5.91
C LYS A 151 8.08 -14.35 5.62
N ILE A 152 8.59 -13.14 5.81
CA ILE A 152 7.90 -11.91 5.42
C ILE A 152 8.25 -11.60 3.96
N SER A 153 7.24 -11.61 3.09
CA SER A 153 7.36 -11.08 1.73
C SER A 153 7.09 -9.59 1.76
N VAL A 154 7.92 -8.79 1.08
CA VAL A 154 7.69 -7.37 0.83
C VAL A 154 7.90 -7.10 -0.65
N ASP A 155 6.85 -6.70 -1.35
CA ASP A 155 6.88 -6.25 -2.74
C ASP A 155 6.83 -4.72 -2.76
N VAL A 156 7.70 -4.12 -3.56
CA VAL A 156 7.79 -2.66 -3.71
C VAL A 156 7.61 -2.32 -5.18
N VAL A 157 6.57 -1.53 -5.49
CA VAL A 157 6.33 -0.97 -6.81
C VAL A 157 6.46 0.54 -6.71
N ALA A 158 7.39 1.12 -7.46
CA ALA A 158 7.70 2.53 -7.34
C ALA A 158 7.88 3.21 -8.70
N TYR A 159 7.47 4.48 -8.74
CA TYR A 159 7.80 5.42 -9.79
C TYR A 159 8.06 6.79 -9.18
N GLN A 160 9.21 7.38 -9.45
CA GLN A 160 9.53 8.75 -9.06
C GLN A 160 9.81 9.56 -10.34
N PRO A 161 9.11 10.69 -10.57
CA PRO A 161 9.42 11.57 -11.70
C PRO A 161 10.91 11.92 -11.73
N GLU A 162 11.48 11.94 -12.92
CA GLU A 162 12.90 12.29 -13.18
C GLU A 162 13.95 11.35 -12.57
N ALA A 163 13.53 10.28 -11.88
CA ALA A 163 14.44 9.26 -11.35
C ALA A 163 14.79 8.19 -12.40
N PRO A 164 15.85 7.39 -12.18
CA PRO A 164 16.20 6.30 -13.08
C PRO A 164 15.09 5.26 -13.27
N ASN A 165 14.28 5.00 -12.24
CA ASN A 165 13.16 4.04 -12.24
C ASN A 165 13.54 2.64 -12.80
N SER A 166 14.80 2.24 -12.64
CA SER A 166 15.29 0.91 -13.01
C SER A 166 15.15 -0.06 -11.84
N LYS A 167 15.14 -1.36 -12.13
CA LYS A 167 15.13 -2.40 -11.08
C LYS A 167 16.38 -2.34 -10.19
N ALA A 168 17.54 -2.05 -10.76
CA ALA A 168 18.79 -1.93 -10.00
C ALA A 168 18.72 -0.78 -9.00
N TRP A 169 18.24 0.38 -9.44
CA TRP A 169 18.04 1.54 -8.57
C TRP A 169 17.04 1.24 -7.44
N LEU A 170 15.92 0.58 -7.75
CA LEU A 170 14.95 0.19 -6.73
C LEU A 170 15.53 -0.83 -5.73
N ARG A 171 16.32 -1.79 -6.23
CA ARG A 171 17.01 -2.80 -5.41
C ARG A 171 17.98 -2.14 -4.44
N GLU A 172 18.81 -1.20 -4.90
CA GLU A 172 19.74 -0.46 -4.03
C GLU A 172 19.01 0.27 -2.90
N LEU A 173 17.91 0.95 -3.23
CA LEU A 173 17.09 1.62 -2.22
C LEU A 173 16.48 0.63 -1.23
N ALA A 174 15.94 -0.49 -1.70
CA ALA A 174 15.36 -1.51 -0.82
C ALA A 174 16.41 -2.11 0.13
N VAL A 175 17.60 -2.42 -0.38
CA VAL A 175 18.72 -2.93 0.44
C VAL A 175 19.16 -1.90 1.49
N ALA A 176 19.34 -0.65 1.08
CA ALA A 176 19.70 0.42 2.00
C ALA A 176 18.64 0.61 3.10
N THR A 177 17.36 0.63 2.74
CA THR A 177 16.27 0.72 3.71
C THR A 177 16.23 -0.48 4.64
N LEU A 178 16.39 -1.71 4.16
CA LEU A 178 16.45 -2.88 5.06
C LEU A 178 17.59 -2.74 6.08
N ALA A 179 18.75 -2.26 5.65
CA ALA A 179 19.89 -2.02 6.53
C ALA A 179 19.61 -0.92 7.57
N GLU A 180 18.86 0.14 7.25
CA GLU A 180 18.43 1.17 8.22
C GLU A 180 17.57 0.61 9.37
N PHE A 181 16.93 -0.54 9.17
CA PHE A 181 16.15 -1.26 10.19
C PHE A 181 16.90 -2.44 10.82
N ASP A 182 18.20 -2.59 10.54
CA ASP A 182 19.01 -3.76 10.92
C ASP A 182 18.42 -5.10 10.43
N LEU A 183 17.72 -5.06 9.30
CA LEU A 183 17.10 -6.23 8.67
C LEU A 183 17.96 -6.77 7.53
N THR A 184 17.89 -8.08 7.33
CA THR A 184 18.46 -8.76 6.18
C THR A 184 17.38 -9.48 5.39
N GLY A 185 17.57 -9.63 4.09
CA GLY A 185 16.59 -10.29 3.22
C GLY A 185 17.13 -10.52 1.82
N ALA A 186 16.59 -11.53 1.14
CA ALA A 186 16.85 -11.76 -0.27
C ALA A 186 16.03 -10.75 -1.11
N VAL A 187 16.72 -9.97 -1.95
CA VAL A 187 16.06 -9.08 -2.92
C VAL A 187 16.09 -9.74 -4.28
N VAL A 188 14.93 -10.26 -4.69
CA VAL A 188 14.74 -11.08 -5.89
C VAL A 188 14.35 -10.23 -7.08
#